data_AF-A0A9D1AMR0-F1
#
_entry.id   AF-A0A9D1AMR0-F1
#
_cell.length_a   1.000
_cell.length_b   1.000
_cell.length_c   1.000
_cell.angle_alpha   90.00
_cell.angle_beta   90.00
_cell.angle_gamma   90.00
#
_symmetry.space_group_name_H-M   'P 1'
#
loop_
_entity.id
_entity.type
_entity.pdbx_description
1 polymer ?
#
loop_
_entity_poly.entity_id
_entity_poly.type
_entity_poly.pdbx_seq_one_letter_code
_entity_poly.pdbx_strand_id
1 'polypeptide(L)'
;MGLQAGGQKERRVKMLEQFMTPGGYTCGEMVKEEDGTVLVFSGETRACFDGARELWRTAFHPPVELMAISRLQDGRLIGLSYDDPKPAEVTAAGLNGSTFSLWYSKDSGESWEGPQALCANPGCYYVHNGRILQLSSGRILIPANWVPPQAYGKGIETSDLAGAFYSDDNGATWKESNWIAASTPGDHLAESIAVELPGGQVKCFMRSTSGYMRQALSRDGGVTWEPETATSLRMPCSPFTVAKDPYTQDYYAVWIHSFPAPVYQFPRSPLSLAVSHDNTASWEFLGDLECNPNCNYGYPVMAFQENHLLFLYYVNEQSRSFSYEQNRLKLKIIERASLPLK
;
A
#
# COMPACT_ATOMS: atom_id res chain seq x y z
N MET A 1 -52.51 -16.71 11.95
CA MET A 1 -51.17 -16.12 12.20
C MET A 1 -50.21 -16.77 11.23
N GLY A 2 -49.96 -16.13 10.07
CA GLY A 2 -48.97 -16.59 9.11
C GLY A 2 -47.84 -15.58 9.07
N LEU A 3 -46.68 -15.95 9.59
CA LEU A 3 -45.46 -15.16 9.56
C LEU A 3 -44.99 -15.04 8.10
N GLN A 4 -44.97 -13.81 7.57
CA GLN A 4 -44.22 -13.50 6.35
C GLN A 4 -42.73 -13.51 6.69
N ALA A 5 -42.01 -14.50 6.17
CA ALA A 5 -40.56 -14.49 6.12
C ALA A 5 -40.14 -13.49 5.02
N GLY A 6 -39.66 -12.32 5.43
CA GLY A 6 -38.99 -11.38 4.54
C GLY A 6 -37.63 -11.95 4.13
N GLY A 7 -37.51 -12.35 2.86
CA GLY A 7 -36.23 -12.73 2.28
C GLY A 7 -35.34 -11.50 2.13
N GLN A 8 -34.27 -11.42 2.91
CA GLN A 8 -33.14 -10.56 2.58
C GLN A 8 -32.51 -11.08 1.28
N LYS A 9 -32.66 -10.34 0.18
CA LYS A 9 -31.86 -10.55 -1.02
C LYS A 9 -30.41 -10.23 -0.65
N GLU A 10 -29.56 -11.24 -0.57
CA GLU A 10 -28.10 -11.07 -0.62
C GLU A 10 -27.76 -10.27 -1.88
N ARG A 11 -27.37 -8.99 -1.72
CA ARG A 11 -26.77 -8.21 -2.81
C ARG A 11 -25.39 -8.82 -3.07
N ARG A 12 -25.28 -9.69 -4.07
CA ARG A 12 -23.98 -10.14 -4.58
C ARG A 12 -23.27 -8.95 -5.24
N VAL A 13 -22.09 -8.62 -4.74
CA VAL A 13 -21.18 -7.64 -5.35
C VAL A 13 -20.90 -8.07 -6.78
N LYS A 14 -21.20 -7.20 -7.76
CA LYS A 14 -21.01 -7.48 -9.18
C LYS A 14 -19.54 -7.21 -9.52
N MET A 15 -18.77 -8.28 -9.67
CA MET A 15 -17.35 -8.24 -10.07
C MET A 15 -17.28 -8.26 -11.59
N LEU A 16 -16.63 -7.26 -12.19
CA LEU A 16 -16.73 -7.07 -13.64
C LEU A 16 -15.54 -7.63 -14.45
N GLU A 17 -14.33 -7.70 -13.90
CA GLU A 17 -13.19 -8.21 -14.69
C GLU A 17 -12.02 -8.61 -13.78
N GLN A 18 -11.24 -9.61 -14.21
CA GLN A 18 -10.02 -10.04 -13.53
C GLN A 18 -8.88 -10.13 -14.56
N PHE A 19 -7.91 -9.23 -14.46
CA PHE A 19 -6.63 -9.37 -15.15
C PHE A 19 -5.65 -10.08 -14.22
N MET A 20 -4.79 -10.95 -14.76
CA MET A 20 -3.73 -11.60 -14.00
C MET A 20 -2.44 -11.71 -14.82
N THR A 21 -1.31 -11.36 -14.22
CA THR A 21 0.01 -11.47 -14.86
C THR A 21 0.49 -12.93 -14.95
N PRO A 22 1.55 -13.21 -15.72
CA PRO A 22 2.44 -14.33 -15.46
C PRO A 22 2.97 -14.33 -14.01
N GLY A 23 3.60 -15.44 -13.60
CA GLY A 23 4.25 -15.53 -12.28
C GLY A 23 5.52 -14.68 -12.21
N GLY A 24 6.04 -14.44 -11.00
CA GLY A 24 7.26 -13.65 -10.79
C GLY A 24 7.01 -12.21 -10.37
N TYR A 25 5.84 -11.87 -9.82
CA TYR A 25 5.53 -10.49 -9.43
C TYR A 25 4.76 -10.44 -8.10
N THR A 26 5.19 -9.54 -7.21
CA THR A 26 4.58 -9.34 -5.89
C THR A 26 3.94 -7.98 -5.69
N CYS A 27 4.44 -6.97 -6.37
CA CYS A 27 4.02 -5.59 -6.21
C CYS A 27 3.65 -5.00 -7.56
N GLY A 28 2.65 -4.14 -7.57
CA GLY A 28 2.29 -3.32 -8.71
C GLY A 28 1.69 -2.02 -8.24
N GLU A 29 1.46 -1.10 -9.17
CA GLU A 29 0.99 0.25 -8.87
C GLU A 29 -0.20 0.66 -9.72
N MET A 30 -1.01 1.55 -9.15
CA MET A 30 -2.11 2.17 -9.87
C MET A 30 -2.07 3.68 -9.69
N VAL A 31 -2.18 4.39 -10.79
CA VAL A 31 -2.11 5.86 -10.82
C VAL A 31 -3.30 6.39 -11.58
N LYS A 32 -4.00 7.36 -11.00
CA LYS A 32 -5.10 8.05 -11.67
C LYS A 32 -4.55 9.11 -12.62
N GLU A 33 -5.05 9.14 -13.85
CA GLU A 33 -4.78 10.19 -14.84
C GLU A 33 -5.73 11.39 -14.66
N GLU A 34 -5.37 12.53 -15.25
CA GLU A 34 -6.17 13.75 -15.21
C GLU A 34 -7.55 13.60 -15.86
N ASP A 35 -7.67 12.74 -16.88
CA ASP A 35 -8.93 12.42 -17.55
C ASP A 35 -9.82 11.44 -16.78
N GLY A 36 -9.37 10.96 -15.61
CA GLY A 36 -10.08 10.03 -14.75
C GLY A 36 -9.81 8.55 -15.05
N THR A 37 -9.04 8.22 -16.10
CA THR A 37 -8.57 6.86 -16.34
C THR A 37 -7.54 6.44 -15.29
N VAL A 38 -7.25 5.14 -15.20
CA VAL A 38 -6.26 4.59 -14.27
C VAL A 38 -5.18 3.86 -15.04
N LEU A 39 -3.94 4.28 -14.88
CA LEU A 39 -2.76 3.51 -15.27
C LEU A 39 -2.51 2.41 -14.25
N VAL A 40 -2.26 1.20 -14.75
CA VAL A 40 -1.91 0.03 -13.95
C VAL A 40 -0.53 -0.43 -14.39
N PHE A 41 0.44 -0.34 -13.49
CA PHE A 41 1.80 -0.84 -13.66
C PHE A 41 1.90 -2.23 -13.03
N SER A 42 2.09 -3.25 -13.85
CA SER A 42 2.06 -4.65 -13.40
C SER A 42 3.10 -5.48 -14.14
N GLY A 43 4.20 -5.78 -13.44
CA GLY A 43 5.35 -6.46 -14.01
C GLY A 43 5.95 -5.71 -15.20
N GLU A 44 6.20 -6.40 -16.31
CA GLU A 44 6.72 -5.83 -17.56
C GLU A 44 5.66 -5.07 -18.40
N THR A 45 4.49 -4.74 -17.84
CA THR A 45 3.43 -4.07 -18.58
C THR A 45 2.87 -2.86 -17.86
N ARG A 46 2.43 -1.88 -18.64
CA ARG A 46 1.58 -0.77 -18.21
C ARG A 46 0.31 -0.78 -19.06
N ALA A 47 -0.84 -0.67 -18.42
CA ALA A 47 -2.14 -0.65 -19.08
C ALA A 47 -2.98 0.52 -18.58
N CYS A 48 -3.97 0.95 -19.35
CA CYS A 48 -4.89 2.02 -19.00
C CYS A 48 -6.32 1.50 -18.96
N PHE A 49 -7.05 1.86 -17.90
CA PHE A 49 -8.41 1.41 -17.65
C PHE A 49 -9.38 2.57 -17.48
N ASP A 50 -10.58 2.42 -18.05
CA ASP A 50 -11.77 3.23 -17.76
C ASP A 50 -12.88 2.31 -17.25
N GLY A 51 -13.11 2.34 -15.93
CA GLY A 51 -13.91 1.35 -15.24
C GLY A 51 -13.35 -0.05 -15.47
N ALA A 52 -14.20 -0.97 -15.92
CA ALA A 52 -13.78 -2.33 -16.27
C ALA A 52 -13.02 -2.42 -17.59
N ARG A 53 -13.12 -1.41 -18.47
CA ARG A 53 -12.58 -1.51 -19.83
C ARG A 53 -11.09 -1.22 -19.87
N GLU A 54 -10.28 -2.19 -20.30
CA GLU A 54 -8.91 -1.95 -20.75
C GLU A 54 -8.92 -1.16 -22.06
N LEU A 55 -8.34 0.04 -22.06
CA LEU A 55 -8.23 0.90 -23.23
C LEU A 55 -7.02 0.52 -24.09
N TRP A 56 -5.89 0.26 -23.44
CA TRP A 56 -4.65 -0.18 -24.06
C TRP A 56 -3.72 -0.83 -23.05
N ARG A 57 -2.75 -1.59 -23.56
CA ARG A 57 -1.64 -2.18 -22.82
C ARG A 57 -0.38 -2.13 -23.66
N THR A 58 0.72 -1.80 -23.02
CA THR A 58 2.05 -1.73 -23.63
C THR A 58 3.10 -2.30 -22.68
N ALA A 59 4.29 -2.51 -23.21
CA ALA A 59 5.45 -2.90 -22.45
C ALA A 59 5.84 -1.78 -21.46
N PHE A 60 6.33 -2.16 -20.29
CA PHE A 60 6.82 -1.26 -19.27
C PHE A 60 8.20 -1.71 -18.82
N HIS A 61 9.21 -0.92 -19.18
CA HIS A 61 10.61 -1.19 -18.89
C HIS A 61 11.24 0.07 -18.27
N PRO A 62 10.98 0.34 -16.99
CA PRO A 62 11.66 1.42 -16.29
C PRO A 62 13.17 1.13 -16.24
N PRO A 63 14.02 2.17 -16.04
CA PRO A 63 15.47 1.99 -15.98
C PRO A 63 15.93 1.08 -14.82
N VAL A 64 15.11 0.98 -13.78
CA VAL A 64 15.27 0.10 -12.62
C VAL A 64 13.90 -0.36 -12.13
N GLU A 65 13.85 -1.38 -11.28
CA GLU A 65 12.61 -1.78 -10.63
C GLU A 65 12.07 -0.67 -9.72
N LEU A 66 10.85 -0.20 -10.01
CA LEU A 66 10.18 0.83 -9.21
C LEU A 66 9.23 0.16 -8.22
N MET A 67 9.47 0.40 -6.94
CA MET A 67 8.68 -0.13 -5.81
C MET A 67 7.38 0.62 -5.60
N ALA A 68 7.42 1.93 -5.83
CA ALA A 68 6.24 2.77 -5.75
C ALA A 68 6.21 3.81 -6.86
N ILE A 69 5.00 4.11 -7.36
CA ILE A 69 4.75 5.09 -8.40
C ILE A 69 3.51 5.89 -8.02
N SER A 70 3.56 7.22 -8.17
CA SER A 70 2.41 8.10 -7.94
C SER A 70 2.45 9.30 -8.88
N ARG A 71 1.30 9.96 -9.07
CA ARG A 71 1.19 11.20 -9.83
C ARG A 71 1.21 12.39 -8.89
N LEU A 72 2.06 13.35 -9.19
CA LEU A 72 2.14 14.63 -8.50
C LEU A 72 1.14 15.62 -9.11
N GLN A 73 0.79 16.66 -8.33
CA GLN A 73 -0.12 17.74 -8.71
C GLN A 73 0.38 18.56 -9.91
N ASP A 74 1.68 18.51 -10.21
CA ASP A 74 2.26 19.15 -11.39
C ASP A 74 2.19 18.29 -12.67
N GLY A 75 1.51 17.13 -12.59
CA GLY A 75 1.31 16.22 -13.70
C GLY A 75 2.44 15.22 -13.93
N ARG A 76 3.57 15.31 -13.21
CA ARG A 76 4.64 14.31 -13.33
C ARG A 76 4.31 13.05 -12.54
N LEU A 77 4.82 11.91 -13.00
CA LEU A 77 4.94 10.74 -12.14
C LEU A 77 6.24 10.83 -11.34
N ILE A 78 6.17 10.39 -10.09
CA ILE A 78 7.32 10.09 -9.24
C ILE A 78 7.37 8.57 -9.02
N GLY A 79 8.56 8.00 -9.16
CA GLY A 79 8.87 6.59 -8.94
C GLY A 79 9.96 6.45 -7.89
N LEU A 80 9.92 5.39 -7.09
CA LEU A 80 10.91 5.09 -6.05
C LEU A 80 11.55 3.73 -6.29
N SER A 81 12.86 3.62 -6.18
CA SER A 81 13.62 2.36 -6.25
C SER A 81 14.49 2.17 -5.01
N TYR A 82 14.79 0.90 -4.67
CA TYR A 82 15.93 0.60 -3.81
C TYR A 82 17.23 0.81 -4.59
N ASP A 83 18.26 1.30 -3.90
CA ASP A 83 19.60 1.36 -4.45
C ASP A 83 20.27 -0.03 -4.41
N ASP A 84 20.91 -0.40 -5.51
CA ASP A 84 21.75 -1.60 -5.65
C ASP A 84 23.11 -1.19 -6.26
N PRO A 85 24.27 -1.56 -5.67
CA PRO A 85 24.43 -2.37 -4.47
C PRO A 85 23.91 -1.69 -3.20
N LYS A 86 23.36 -2.50 -2.28
CA LYS A 86 22.96 -2.06 -0.92
C LYS A 86 24.18 -1.57 -0.13
N PRO A 87 23.99 -0.72 0.91
CA PRO A 87 25.09 -0.36 1.80
C PRO A 87 25.75 -1.61 2.42
N ALA A 88 27.08 -1.63 2.47
CA ALA A 88 27.85 -2.82 2.81
C ALA A 88 27.53 -3.35 4.22
N GLU A 89 27.29 -2.46 5.17
CA GLU A 89 26.88 -2.78 6.54
C GLU A 89 25.50 -3.45 6.61
N VAL A 90 24.58 -3.10 5.71
CA VAL A 90 23.25 -3.71 5.60
C VAL A 90 23.37 -5.13 5.06
N THR A 91 24.19 -5.31 4.01
CA THR A 91 24.51 -6.63 3.47
C THR A 91 25.21 -7.51 4.51
N ALA A 92 26.20 -6.98 5.23
CA ALA A 92 26.92 -7.70 6.28
C ALA A 92 26.00 -8.14 7.44
N ALA A 93 24.95 -7.36 7.72
CA ALA A 93 23.93 -7.69 8.71
C ALA A 93 22.87 -8.71 8.23
N GLY A 94 22.91 -9.12 6.95
CA GLY A 94 21.92 -10.02 6.36
C GLY A 94 20.53 -9.39 6.21
N LEU A 95 20.46 -8.06 6.15
CA LEU A 95 19.21 -7.32 6.00
C LEU A 95 18.87 -7.09 4.52
N ASN A 96 17.57 -6.93 4.24
CA ASN A 96 17.08 -6.84 2.86
C ASN A 96 16.79 -5.41 2.41
N GLY A 97 16.75 -4.44 3.31
CA GLY A 97 16.50 -3.03 2.99
C GLY A 97 17.66 -2.36 2.25
N SER A 98 17.45 -1.15 1.80
CA SER A 98 18.49 -0.32 1.19
C SER A 98 18.16 1.16 1.37
N THR A 99 19.02 2.00 0.82
CA THR A 99 18.74 3.41 0.56
C THR A 99 17.87 3.53 -0.69
N PHE A 100 17.26 4.70 -0.91
CA PHE A 100 16.32 4.92 -1.99
C PHE A 100 16.76 5.99 -2.97
N SER A 101 16.36 5.78 -4.22
CA SER A 101 16.43 6.77 -5.29
C SER A 101 15.03 7.06 -5.87
N LEU A 102 14.88 8.29 -6.38
CA LEU A 102 13.69 8.78 -7.03
C LEU A 102 13.90 8.93 -8.53
N TRP A 103 12.82 8.71 -9.27
CA TRP A 103 12.74 8.81 -10.71
C TRP A 103 11.50 9.62 -11.08
N TYR A 104 11.55 10.38 -12.17
CA TYR A 104 10.45 11.23 -12.59
C TYR A 104 10.08 10.98 -14.04
N SER A 105 8.79 10.95 -14.36
CA SER A 105 8.30 10.84 -15.73
C SER A 105 7.34 11.98 -16.05
N LYS A 106 7.46 12.55 -17.26
CA LYS A 106 6.57 13.60 -17.79
C LYS A 106 5.61 13.07 -18.86
N ASP A 107 5.72 11.80 -19.22
CA ASP A 107 5.02 11.14 -20.32
C ASP A 107 4.30 9.88 -19.81
N SER A 108 3.73 9.98 -18.61
CA SER A 108 2.93 8.93 -17.97
C SER A 108 3.66 7.58 -17.79
N GLY A 109 4.99 7.60 -17.76
CA GLY A 109 5.87 6.45 -17.49
C GLY A 109 6.51 5.82 -18.73
N GLU A 110 6.45 6.47 -19.90
CA GLU A 110 7.13 6.02 -21.12
C GLU A 110 8.65 6.19 -20.99
N SER A 111 9.08 7.31 -20.40
CA SER A 111 10.48 7.58 -20.07
C SER A 111 10.62 8.13 -18.65
N TRP A 112 11.80 7.92 -18.06
CA TRP A 112 12.10 8.27 -16.67
C TRP A 112 13.44 9.01 -16.58
N GLU A 113 13.43 10.15 -15.88
CA GLU A 113 14.60 10.95 -15.52
C GLU A 113 15.03 10.62 -14.08
N GLY A 114 16.33 10.43 -13.83
CA GLY A 114 16.88 10.07 -12.52
C GLY A 114 18.25 9.36 -12.63
N PRO A 115 18.74 8.74 -11.54
CA PRO A 115 18.17 8.76 -10.19
C PRO A 115 18.49 10.08 -9.45
N GLN A 116 17.55 10.54 -8.62
CA GLN A 116 17.80 11.52 -7.56
C GLN A 116 17.81 10.82 -6.21
N ALA A 117 18.87 10.95 -5.42
CA ALA A 117 18.92 10.37 -4.09
C ALA A 117 17.79 10.91 -3.20
N LEU A 118 17.05 10.00 -2.53
CA LEU A 118 16.03 10.36 -1.55
C LEU A 118 16.65 10.56 -0.16
N CYS A 119 17.47 9.61 0.26
CA CYS A 119 18.04 9.61 1.61
C CYS A 119 19.31 10.47 1.65
N ALA A 120 19.45 11.26 2.71
CA ALA A 120 20.67 12.05 2.91
C ALA A 120 21.88 11.18 3.27
N ASN A 121 21.65 10.02 3.90
CA ASN A 121 22.69 9.09 4.32
C ASN A 121 22.32 7.66 3.89
N PRO A 122 23.32 6.80 3.64
CA PRO A 122 23.09 5.36 3.48
C PRO A 122 22.43 4.76 4.72
N GLY A 123 21.55 3.79 4.50
CA GLY A 123 20.90 3.06 5.59
C GLY A 123 20.05 1.88 5.12
N CYS A 124 19.47 1.18 6.10
CA CYS A 124 18.52 0.09 5.88
C CYS A 124 17.09 0.61 6.02
N TYR A 125 16.53 1.08 4.92
CA TYR A 125 15.13 1.50 4.87
C TYR A 125 14.30 0.47 4.10
N TYR A 126 12.99 0.48 4.38
CA TYR A 126 11.99 -0.32 3.68
C TYR A 126 10.80 0.55 3.26
N VAL A 127 10.41 0.40 2.00
CA VAL A 127 9.22 0.98 1.37
C VAL A 127 8.54 -0.13 0.55
N HIS A 128 7.22 -0.04 0.44
CA HIS A 128 6.39 -0.96 -0.32
C HIS A 128 5.59 -0.18 -1.38
N ASN A 129 4.79 -0.87 -2.18
CA ASN A 129 3.89 -0.24 -3.13
C ASN A 129 2.78 0.59 -2.44
N GLY A 130 2.25 1.59 -3.14
CA GLY A 130 1.23 2.52 -2.68
C GLY A 130 1.73 3.51 -1.62
N ARG A 131 3.03 3.78 -1.53
CA ARG A 131 3.64 4.58 -0.44
C ARG A 131 4.17 5.95 -0.86
N ILE A 132 3.60 6.56 -1.90
CA ILE A 132 3.87 7.97 -2.24
C ILE A 132 2.56 8.76 -2.23
N LEU A 133 2.44 9.69 -1.28
CA LEU A 133 1.27 10.53 -1.07
C LEU A 133 1.66 12.00 -1.22
N GLN A 134 0.99 12.75 -2.09
CA GLN A 134 1.06 14.21 -2.06
C GLN A 134 -0.16 14.76 -1.33
N LEU A 135 0.06 15.47 -0.23
CA LEU A 135 -0.97 16.14 0.55
C LEU A 135 -1.62 17.26 -0.24
N SER A 136 -2.84 17.66 0.15
CA SER A 136 -3.52 18.82 -0.41
C SER A 136 -2.71 20.13 -0.30
N SER A 137 -1.78 20.22 0.66
CA SER A 137 -0.84 21.34 0.81
C SER A 137 0.28 21.37 -0.24
N GLY A 138 0.44 20.30 -1.03
CA GLY A 138 1.53 20.14 -2.00
C GLY A 138 2.74 19.39 -1.45
N ARG A 139 2.84 19.18 -0.12
CA ARG A 139 3.90 18.35 0.48
C ARG A 139 3.80 16.91 -0.01
N ILE A 140 4.93 16.32 -0.37
CA ILE A 140 5.04 14.90 -0.70
C ILE A 140 5.50 14.15 0.55
N LEU A 141 4.85 13.03 0.86
CA LEU A 141 5.19 12.09 1.91
C LEU A 141 5.47 10.71 1.32
N ILE A 142 6.55 10.09 1.79
CA ILE A 142 6.91 8.70 1.50
C ILE A 142 7.05 7.98 2.85
N PRO A 143 5.97 7.36 3.36
CA PRO A 143 6.03 6.52 4.53
C PRO A 143 7.02 5.38 4.33
N ALA A 144 7.90 5.20 5.30
CA ALA A 144 8.99 4.25 5.24
C ALA A 144 9.21 3.61 6.61
N ASN A 145 9.93 2.50 6.61
CA ASN A 145 10.44 1.88 7.81
C ASN A 145 11.96 1.93 7.82
N TRP A 146 12.56 2.06 8.99
CA TRP A 146 14.00 2.16 9.15
C TRP A 146 14.50 1.17 10.19
N VAL A 147 15.55 0.43 9.86
CA VAL A 147 16.31 -0.34 10.84
C VAL A 147 17.52 0.48 11.26
N PRO A 148 17.57 0.96 12.51
CA PRO A 148 18.72 1.71 12.98
C PRO A 148 19.96 0.80 13.07
N PRO A 149 21.18 1.30 12.81
CA PRO A 149 22.40 0.49 12.85
C PRO A 149 22.61 -0.28 14.16
N GLN A 150 22.16 0.26 15.29
CA GLN A 150 22.24 -0.39 16.61
C GLN A 150 21.34 -1.64 16.74
N ALA A 151 20.46 -1.86 15.77
CA ALA A 151 19.61 -3.04 15.66
C ALA A 151 20.10 -4.07 14.63
N TYR A 152 21.19 -3.78 13.89
CA TYR A 152 21.74 -4.73 12.93
C TYR A 152 22.16 -6.02 13.65
N GLY A 153 21.83 -7.17 13.05
CA GLY A 153 22.08 -8.48 13.63
C GLY A 153 21.05 -8.96 14.67
N LYS A 154 20.00 -8.18 14.98
CA LYS A 154 18.90 -8.61 15.88
C LYS A 154 17.79 -9.41 15.18
N GLY A 155 17.99 -9.79 13.92
CA GLY A 155 17.00 -10.44 13.06
C GLY A 155 16.13 -9.45 12.27
N ILE A 156 15.52 -9.94 11.19
CA ILE A 156 14.54 -9.17 10.39
C ILE A 156 13.21 -9.12 11.18
N GLU A 157 12.46 -8.01 11.11
CA GLU A 157 11.14 -7.85 11.74
C GLU A 157 11.16 -7.76 13.28
N THR A 158 12.30 -7.38 13.88
CA THR A 158 12.44 -7.28 15.34
C THR A 158 12.76 -5.88 15.84
N SER A 159 13.05 -4.91 14.96
CA SER A 159 13.58 -3.61 15.38
C SER A 159 13.30 -2.43 14.44
N ASP A 160 12.41 -2.58 13.48
CA ASP A 160 12.11 -1.49 12.53
C ASP A 160 11.25 -0.41 13.19
N LEU A 161 11.56 0.83 12.84
CA LEU A 161 10.81 2.02 13.22
C LEU A 161 9.99 2.50 12.02
N ALA A 162 8.81 3.07 12.25
CA ALA A 162 7.99 3.65 11.20
C ALA A 162 8.15 5.17 11.15
N GLY A 163 8.14 5.77 9.96
CA GLY A 163 8.27 7.21 9.79
C GLY A 163 7.98 7.58 8.34
N ALA A 164 8.45 8.74 7.90
CA ALA A 164 8.33 9.16 6.51
C ALA A 164 9.50 10.05 6.08
N PHE A 165 9.82 9.98 4.79
CA PHE A 165 10.51 11.06 4.11
C PHE A 165 9.48 12.07 3.61
N TYR A 166 9.81 13.36 3.63
CA TYR A 166 8.93 14.40 3.11
C TYR A 166 9.66 15.50 2.35
N SER A 167 8.95 16.12 1.42
CA SER A 167 9.42 17.25 0.62
C SER A 167 8.37 18.36 0.57
N ASP A 168 8.80 19.60 0.81
CA ASP A 168 7.99 20.82 0.75
C ASP A 168 8.21 21.63 -0.55
N ASP A 169 9.12 21.18 -1.42
CA ASP A 169 9.59 21.88 -2.62
C ASP A 169 9.44 21.00 -3.87
N ASN A 170 8.32 20.27 -3.93
CA ASN A 170 7.91 19.46 -5.07
C ASN A 170 8.94 18.37 -5.47
N GLY A 171 9.58 17.79 -4.46
CA GLY A 171 10.53 16.70 -4.58
C GLY A 171 11.98 17.12 -4.78
N ALA A 172 12.32 18.41 -4.73
CA ALA A 172 13.69 18.88 -4.94
C ALA A 172 14.62 18.59 -3.76
N THR A 173 14.12 18.73 -2.53
CA THR A 173 14.83 18.36 -1.30
C THR A 173 13.94 17.55 -0.37
N TRP A 174 14.59 16.71 0.45
CA TRP A 174 13.91 15.75 1.31
C TRP A 174 14.42 15.81 2.74
N LYS A 175 13.51 15.56 3.68
CA LYS A 175 13.75 15.50 5.12
C LYS A 175 13.09 14.25 5.69
N GLU A 176 13.55 13.81 6.86
CA GLU A 176 12.96 12.71 7.61
C GLU A 176 12.04 13.25 8.72
N SER A 177 10.93 12.55 8.98
CA SER A 177 10.13 12.74 10.18
C SER A 177 10.86 12.18 11.41
N ASN A 178 10.29 12.34 12.61
CA ASN A 178 10.66 11.45 13.71
C ASN A 178 10.28 10.00 13.39
N TRP A 179 10.98 9.07 14.02
CA TRP A 179 10.76 7.63 13.90
C TRP A 179 9.95 7.10 15.08
N ILE A 180 8.93 6.31 14.80
CA ILE A 180 7.97 5.72 15.75
C ILE A 180 8.45 4.32 16.10
N ALA A 181 8.60 4.05 17.40
CA ALA A 181 8.84 2.71 17.93
C ALA A 181 7.52 2.08 18.39
N ALA A 182 7.44 0.75 18.35
CA ALA A 182 6.30 0.03 18.93
C ALA A 182 6.21 0.31 20.44
N SER A 183 5.00 0.56 20.94
CA SER A 183 4.81 0.78 22.39
C SER A 183 4.99 -0.50 23.21
N THR A 184 4.79 -1.66 22.56
CA THR A 184 4.80 -2.98 23.19
C THR A 184 6.17 -3.63 23.00
N PRO A 185 6.87 -4.04 24.08
CA PRO A 185 8.14 -4.76 23.95
C PRO A 185 7.98 -6.03 23.11
N GLY A 186 8.83 -6.20 22.09
CA GLY A 186 8.81 -7.35 21.17
C GLY A 186 7.83 -7.22 20.00
N ASP A 187 7.03 -6.15 19.95
CA ASP A 187 6.29 -5.78 18.75
C ASP A 187 7.19 -5.01 17.77
N HIS A 188 6.81 -5.00 16.50
CA HIS A 188 7.55 -4.44 15.40
C HIS A 188 6.59 -3.70 14.47
N LEU A 189 7.00 -2.55 13.95
CA LEU A 189 6.20 -1.75 13.03
C LEU A 189 6.82 -1.82 11.62
N ALA A 190 6.02 -2.22 10.63
CA ALA A 190 6.44 -2.33 9.22
C ALA A 190 5.39 -1.82 8.24
N GLU A 191 5.78 -1.75 6.98
CA GLU A 191 4.95 -1.48 5.79
C GLU A 191 4.01 -0.29 5.95
N SER A 192 4.54 0.78 6.57
CA SER A 192 3.74 1.95 6.93
C SER A 192 3.09 2.60 5.71
N ILE A 193 1.87 3.12 5.86
CA ILE A 193 1.15 3.90 4.84
C ILE A 193 0.50 5.13 5.48
N ALA A 194 0.46 6.25 4.76
CA ALA A 194 -0.16 7.47 5.24
C ALA A 194 -1.40 7.82 4.42
N VAL A 195 -2.38 8.42 5.08
CA VAL A 195 -3.53 9.09 4.45
C VAL A 195 -3.72 10.47 5.06
N GLU A 196 -4.12 11.42 4.23
CA GLU A 196 -4.47 12.77 4.67
C GLU A 196 -5.88 12.80 5.28
N LEU A 197 -6.00 13.36 6.47
CA LEU A 197 -7.24 13.62 7.19
C LEU A 197 -7.67 15.09 7.03
N PRO A 198 -8.92 15.44 7.36
CA PRO A 198 -9.37 16.83 7.33
C PRO A 198 -8.48 17.77 8.17
N GLY A 199 -8.30 18.99 7.68
CA GLY A 199 -7.49 20.00 8.37
C GLY A 199 -5.97 19.82 8.23
N GLY A 200 -5.50 19.04 7.24
CA GLY A 200 -4.07 18.84 6.97
C GLY A 200 -3.36 17.90 7.94
N GLN A 201 -4.13 17.20 8.78
CA GLN A 201 -3.63 16.12 9.62
C GLN A 201 -3.31 14.90 8.75
N VAL A 202 -2.41 14.04 9.23
CA VAL A 202 -2.03 12.81 8.51
C VAL A 202 -2.11 11.64 9.47
N LYS A 203 -2.72 10.55 9.04
CA LYS A 203 -2.72 9.29 9.77
C LYS A 203 -1.76 8.32 9.10
N CYS A 204 -0.80 7.81 9.85
CA CYS A 204 0.05 6.69 9.45
C CYS A 204 -0.54 5.40 10.01
N PHE A 205 -0.64 4.35 9.19
CA PHE A 205 -1.00 3.00 9.57
C PHE A 205 0.21 2.09 9.41
N MET A 206 0.36 1.08 10.26
CA MET A 206 1.52 0.18 10.28
C MET A 206 1.10 -1.28 10.48
N ARG A 207 1.81 -2.17 9.82
CA ARG A 207 1.81 -3.62 10.09
C ARG A 207 2.45 -3.87 11.44
N SER A 208 1.94 -4.84 12.18
CA SER A 208 2.47 -5.21 13.49
C SER A 208 2.40 -6.71 13.75
N THR A 209 3.26 -7.20 14.66
CA THR A 209 3.25 -8.59 15.14
C THR A 209 2.25 -8.81 16.28
N SER A 210 1.68 -7.73 16.85
CA SER A 210 0.71 -7.77 17.96
C SER A 210 -0.71 -8.21 17.58
N GLY A 211 -1.00 -8.41 16.29
CA GLY A 211 -2.30 -8.90 15.81
C GLY A 211 -3.33 -7.83 15.45
N TYR A 212 -2.91 -6.56 15.47
CA TYR A 212 -3.73 -5.41 15.10
C TYR A 212 -2.96 -4.52 14.14
N MET A 213 -3.66 -3.93 13.17
CA MET A 213 -3.12 -2.80 12.44
C MET A 213 -2.90 -1.65 13.44
N ARG A 214 -1.71 -1.07 13.44
CA ARG A 214 -1.36 0.07 14.31
C ARG A 214 -1.55 1.37 13.55
N GLN A 215 -1.69 2.48 14.28
CA GLN A 215 -1.85 3.80 13.71
C GLN A 215 -1.12 4.88 14.53
N ALA A 216 -0.70 5.96 13.90
CA ALA A 216 -0.13 7.15 14.55
C ALA A 216 -0.64 8.42 13.84
N LEU A 217 -0.85 9.49 14.61
CA LEU A 217 -1.33 10.76 14.09
C LEU A 217 -0.18 11.76 13.96
N SER A 218 -0.18 12.51 12.87
CA SER A 218 0.59 13.74 12.71
C SER A 218 -0.35 14.93 12.53
N ARG A 219 -0.03 16.04 13.20
CA ARG A 219 -0.81 17.30 13.13
C ARG A 219 -0.14 18.38 12.28
N ASP A 220 1.07 18.11 11.79
CA ASP A 220 1.91 19.06 11.07
C ASP A 220 2.28 18.56 9.67
N GLY A 221 1.42 17.72 9.08
CA GLY A 221 1.58 17.22 7.73
C GLY A 221 2.65 16.14 7.59
N GLY A 222 2.84 15.28 8.60
CA GLY A 222 3.77 14.15 8.56
C GLY A 222 5.20 14.46 9.02
N VAL A 223 5.46 15.62 9.63
CA VAL A 223 6.81 15.97 10.14
C VAL A 223 7.04 15.33 11.51
N THR A 224 6.05 15.44 12.39
CA THR A 224 6.06 14.79 13.70
C THR A 224 4.87 13.85 13.86
N TRP A 225 5.16 12.66 14.38
CA TRP A 225 4.21 11.60 14.67
C TRP A 225 4.08 11.41 16.18
N GLU A 226 2.83 11.36 16.64
CA GLU A 226 2.46 10.93 17.98
C GLU A 226 2.78 9.44 18.19
N PRO A 227 2.89 8.96 19.45
CA PRO A 227 3.00 7.53 19.73
C PRO A 227 1.87 6.72 19.09
N GLU A 228 2.21 5.50 18.67
CA GLU A 228 1.26 4.65 17.97
C GLU A 228 0.21 4.02 18.91
N THR A 229 -0.98 3.74 18.37
CA THR A 229 -2.06 3.00 19.04
C THR A 229 -2.63 1.90 18.14
N ALA A 230 -3.29 0.91 18.72
CA ALA A 230 -4.02 -0.10 17.94
C ALA A 230 -5.25 0.50 17.24
N THR A 231 -5.61 -0.06 16.09
CA THR A 231 -6.94 0.10 15.47
C THR A 231 -7.87 -1.04 15.92
N SER A 232 -9.12 -1.03 15.47
CA SER A 232 -10.03 -2.18 15.60
C SER A 232 -9.77 -3.30 14.58
N LEU A 233 -8.97 -3.05 13.54
CA LEU A 233 -8.71 -4.00 12.46
C LEU A 233 -7.68 -5.04 12.90
N ARG A 234 -8.14 -6.28 13.10
CA ARG A 234 -7.27 -7.41 13.41
C ARG A 234 -6.63 -7.97 12.13
N MET A 235 -5.33 -8.21 12.20
CA MET A 235 -4.56 -8.74 11.08
C MET A 235 -3.30 -9.46 11.57
N PRO A 236 -2.83 -10.52 10.88
CA PRO A 236 -1.48 -11.01 11.11
C PRO A 236 -0.46 -9.99 10.60
N CYS A 237 0.82 -10.20 10.93
CA CYS A 237 1.93 -9.45 10.34
C CYS A 237 1.98 -9.71 8.82
N SER A 238 1.18 -8.96 8.06
CA SER A 238 0.94 -9.13 6.63
C SER A 238 0.70 -7.78 5.94
N PRO A 239 0.85 -7.70 4.60
CA PRO A 239 0.60 -6.46 3.88
C PRO A 239 -0.86 -6.01 3.90
N PHE A 240 -1.02 -4.69 3.82
CA PHE A 240 -2.30 -4.00 3.78
C PHE A 240 -2.16 -2.66 3.04
N THR A 241 -3.30 -2.04 2.76
CA THR A 241 -3.36 -0.66 2.28
C THR A 241 -4.58 0.05 2.84
N VAL A 242 -4.43 1.37 3.01
CA VAL A 242 -5.50 2.28 3.39
C VAL A 242 -5.44 3.46 2.43
N ALA A 243 -6.57 3.80 1.82
CA ALA A 243 -6.63 4.91 0.87
C ALA A 243 -7.91 5.70 1.05
N LYS A 244 -7.81 7.02 0.85
CA LYS A 244 -8.93 7.93 0.87
C LYS A 244 -9.59 7.97 -0.50
N ASP A 245 -10.90 7.80 -0.54
CA ASP A 245 -11.69 7.96 -1.74
C ASP A 245 -11.92 9.45 -2.02
N PRO A 246 -11.44 10.00 -3.16
CA PRO A 246 -11.61 11.42 -3.46
C PRO A 246 -13.07 11.79 -3.77
N TYR A 247 -13.93 10.84 -4.13
CA TYR A 247 -15.33 11.11 -4.51
C TYR A 247 -16.27 11.15 -3.30
N THR A 248 -16.10 10.22 -2.34
CA THR A 248 -16.97 10.14 -1.15
C THR A 248 -16.33 10.73 0.10
N GLN A 249 -15.01 10.93 0.10
CA GLN A 249 -14.19 11.30 1.26
C GLN A 249 -14.12 10.22 2.34
N ASP A 250 -14.63 9.02 2.08
CA ASP A 250 -14.45 7.85 2.94
C ASP A 250 -13.03 7.30 2.83
N TYR A 251 -12.65 6.49 3.82
CA TYR A 251 -11.38 5.77 3.82
C TYR A 251 -11.65 4.28 3.68
N TYR A 252 -10.96 3.62 2.76
CA TYR A 252 -11.06 2.18 2.57
C TYR A 252 -9.79 1.52 3.08
N ALA A 253 -9.95 0.37 3.73
CA ALA A 253 -8.85 -0.51 4.12
C ALA A 253 -8.98 -1.85 3.40
N VAL A 254 -7.87 -2.32 2.84
CA VAL A 254 -7.74 -3.68 2.33
C VAL A 254 -6.63 -4.37 3.09
N TRP A 255 -6.97 -5.49 3.75
CA TRP A 255 -6.03 -6.19 4.62
C TRP A 255 -6.35 -7.68 4.69
N ILE A 256 -5.42 -8.44 5.28
CA ILE A 256 -5.62 -9.85 5.58
C ILE A 256 -6.38 -10.01 6.89
N HIS A 257 -7.63 -10.46 6.82
CA HIS A 257 -8.52 -10.54 7.98
C HIS A 257 -8.54 -11.95 8.59
N SER A 258 -7.37 -12.45 9.01
CA SER A 258 -7.20 -13.85 9.46
C SER A 258 -6.51 -14.01 10.81
N PHE A 259 -6.59 -13.02 11.71
CA PHE A 259 -5.94 -13.11 13.02
C PHE A 259 -6.81 -13.80 14.10
N PRO A 260 -6.24 -14.70 14.93
CA PRO A 260 -4.84 -15.14 14.94
C PRO A 260 -4.50 -16.04 13.75
N ALA A 261 -3.33 -15.80 13.14
CA ALA A 261 -2.83 -16.68 12.09
C ALA A 261 -2.20 -17.95 12.69
N PRO A 262 -2.42 -19.13 12.08
CA PRO A 262 -1.87 -20.40 12.57
C PRO A 262 -0.34 -20.46 12.43
N VAL A 263 0.24 -19.70 11.52
CA VAL A 263 1.68 -19.54 11.31
C VAL A 263 2.00 -18.06 11.25
N TYR A 264 3.19 -17.66 11.71
CA TYR A 264 3.64 -16.27 11.59
C TYR A 264 3.50 -15.78 10.14
N GLN A 265 2.74 -14.69 9.94
CA GLN A 265 2.35 -14.10 8.66
C GLN A 265 1.44 -14.91 7.72
N PHE A 266 1.16 -16.20 8.00
CA PHE A 266 0.51 -17.11 7.04
C PHE A 266 -0.61 -17.98 7.65
N PRO A 267 -1.59 -18.40 6.83
CA PRO A 267 -1.82 -17.99 5.44
C PRO A 267 -2.40 -16.57 5.35
N ARG A 268 -2.10 -15.90 4.24
CA ARG A 268 -2.61 -14.57 3.95
C ARG A 268 -3.95 -14.66 3.21
N SER A 269 -4.98 -15.13 3.91
CA SER A 269 -6.36 -15.25 3.41
C SER A 269 -7.34 -15.26 4.60
N PRO A 270 -8.50 -14.59 4.52
CA PRO A 270 -9.02 -13.84 3.36
C PRO A 270 -8.35 -12.47 3.19
N LEU A 271 -8.42 -11.93 1.97
CA LEU A 271 -8.18 -10.52 1.66
C LEU A 271 -9.52 -9.80 1.73
N SER A 272 -9.66 -8.85 2.64
CA SER A 272 -10.94 -8.22 2.98
C SER A 272 -10.95 -6.72 2.75
N LEU A 273 -12.16 -6.15 2.67
CA LEU A 273 -12.42 -4.72 2.49
C LEU A 273 -13.27 -4.16 3.64
N ALA A 274 -12.89 -2.99 4.13
CA ALA A 274 -13.66 -2.19 5.08
C ALA A 274 -13.67 -0.73 4.66
N VAL A 275 -14.63 0.00 5.19
CA VAL A 275 -14.78 1.45 5.01
C VAL A 275 -14.86 2.15 6.35
N SER A 276 -14.32 3.37 6.41
CA SER A 276 -14.51 4.30 7.50
C SER A 276 -15.14 5.58 6.97
N HIS A 277 -16.24 5.97 7.59
CA HIS A 277 -17.01 7.20 7.28
C HIS A 277 -16.67 8.35 8.25
N ASP A 278 -15.81 8.11 9.23
CA ASP A 278 -15.58 8.99 10.38
C ASP A 278 -14.09 9.34 10.56
N ASN A 279 -13.38 9.54 9.45
CA ASN A 279 -11.95 9.87 9.43
C ASN A 279 -11.10 8.83 10.16
N THR A 280 -11.32 7.56 9.84
CA THR A 280 -10.59 6.40 10.35
C THR A 280 -10.78 6.12 11.84
N ALA A 281 -11.83 6.65 12.47
CA ALA A 281 -12.11 6.40 13.89
C ALA A 281 -12.77 5.04 14.12
N SER A 282 -13.62 4.60 13.20
CA SER A 282 -14.22 3.26 13.18
C SER A 282 -14.23 2.66 11.77
N TRP A 283 -14.35 1.33 11.70
CA TRP A 283 -14.30 0.57 10.45
C TRP A 283 -15.49 -0.37 10.32
N GLU A 284 -16.24 -0.25 9.22
CA GLU A 284 -17.32 -1.13 8.81
C GLU A 284 -16.80 -2.16 7.80
N PHE A 285 -16.94 -3.45 8.11
CA PHE A 285 -16.55 -4.54 7.20
C PHE A 285 -17.53 -4.63 6.04
N LEU A 286 -17.03 -4.59 4.80
CA LEU A 286 -17.84 -4.64 3.59
C LEU A 286 -17.88 -6.03 2.94
N GLY A 287 -16.83 -6.83 3.11
CA GLY A 287 -16.76 -8.18 2.54
C GLY A 287 -15.34 -8.62 2.19
N ASP A 288 -15.23 -9.85 1.70
CA ASP A 288 -13.96 -10.41 1.23
C ASP A 288 -13.76 -10.14 -0.27
N LEU A 289 -12.62 -9.54 -0.62
CA LEU A 289 -12.14 -9.49 -1.99
C LEU A 289 -11.70 -10.89 -2.43
N GLU A 290 -11.04 -11.65 -1.59
CA GLU A 290 -10.65 -13.02 -1.88
C GLU A 290 -10.75 -13.88 -0.62
N CYS A 291 -11.32 -15.08 -0.72
CA CYS A 291 -11.58 -15.94 0.44
C CYS A 291 -11.10 -17.38 0.29
N ASN A 292 -10.42 -17.74 -0.81
CA ASN A 292 -9.93 -19.10 -0.98
C ASN A 292 -8.81 -19.41 0.04
N PRO A 293 -9.04 -20.32 1.02
CA PRO A 293 -8.11 -20.58 2.11
C PRO A 293 -6.83 -21.31 1.67
N ASN A 294 -6.77 -21.76 0.41
CA ASN A 294 -5.59 -22.39 -0.17
C ASN A 294 -4.65 -21.40 -0.86
N CYS A 295 -5.04 -20.13 -0.97
CA CYS A 295 -4.25 -19.10 -1.60
C CYS A 295 -3.58 -18.17 -0.57
N ASN A 296 -2.60 -17.40 -1.05
CA ASN A 296 -2.05 -16.25 -0.34
C ASN A 296 -2.25 -14.97 -1.15
N TYR A 297 -2.61 -13.89 -0.47
CA TYR A 297 -2.73 -12.56 -1.06
C TYR A 297 -1.82 -11.56 -0.35
N GLY A 298 -1.51 -10.45 -1.00
CA GLY A 298 -0.80 -9.37 -0.32
C GLY A 298 -0.37 -8.25 -1.26
N TYR A 299 0.36 -7.31 -0.68
CA TYR A 299 0.76 -6.04 -1.29
C TYR A 299 -0.37 -5.34 -2.07
N PRO A 300 -1.57 -5.19 -1.45
CA PRO A 300 -2.68 -4.55 -2.14
C PRO A 300 -2.42 -3.04 -2.34
N VAL A 301 -2.89 -2.50 -3.46
CA VAL A 301 -3.06 -1.07 -3.71
C VAL A 301 -4.45 -0.80 -4.27
N MET A 302 -4.93 0.42 -4.10
CA MET A 302 -6.29 0.84 -4.49
C MET A 302 -6.24 2.06 -5.39
N ALA A 303 -7.16 2.12 -6.36
CA ALA A 303 -7.43 3.31 -7.15
C ALA A 303 -8.95 3.54 -7.26
N PHE A 304 -9.34 4.79 -7.38
CA PHE A 304 -10.74 5.21 -7.37
C PHE A 304 -11.12 5.91 -8.67
N GLN A 305 -12.21 5.46 -9.26
CA GLN A 305 -12.97 6.18 -10.28
C GLN A 305 -14.36 6.52 -9.73
N GLU A 306 -15.08 7.40 -10.42
CA GLU A 306 -16.38 7.88 -9.97
C GLU A 306 -17.33 6.70 -9.66
N ASN A 307 -17.39 5.73 -10.57
CA ASN A 307 -18.30 4.58 -10.49
C ASN A 307 -17.62 3.26 -10.09
N HIS A 308 -16.29 3.23 -9.94
CA HIS A 308 -15.54 1.99 -9.74
C HIS A 308 -14.45 2.11 -8.67
N LEU A 309 -14.25 1.02 -7.93
CA LEU A 309 -13.07 0.80 -7.09
C LEU A 309 -12.21 -0.28 -7.73
N LEU A 310 -10.93 0.01 -7.88
CA LEU A 310 -9.94 -0.90 -8.46
C LEU A 310 -8.98 -1.36 -7.35
N PHE A 311 -8.63 -2.65 -7.38
CA PHE A 311 -7.74 -3.29 -6.43
C PHE A 311 -6.69 -4.10 -7.18
N LEU A 312 -5.42 -3.83 -6.93
CA LEU A 312 -4.30 -4.61 -7.47
C LEU A 312 -3.53 -5.24 -6.31
N TYR A 313 -3.30 -6.54 -6.36
CA TYR A 313 -2.62 -7.30 -5.31
C TYR A 313 -1.98 -8.55 -5.92
N TYR A 314 -0.98 -9.14 -5.24
CA TYR A 314 -0.54 -10.46 -5.67
C TYR A 314 -1.48 -11.56 -5.15
N VAL A 315 -1.56 -12.64 -5.91
CA VAL A 315 -2.16 -13.92 -5.53
C VAL A 315 -1.16 -15.04 -5.77
N ASN A 316 -1.10 -15.99 -4.85
CA ASN A 316 -0.47 -17.29 -5.03
C ASN A 316 -1.51 -18.39 -4.84
N GLU A 317 -1.81 -19.12 -5.90
CA GLU A 317 -2.82 -20.19 -5.91
C GLU A 317 -2.23 -21.57 -5.61
N GLN A 318 -0.90 -21.68 -5.59
CA GLN A 318 -0.18 -22.97 -5.59
C GLN A 318 0.48 -23.29 -4.26
N SER A 319 0.71 -22.29 -3.41
CA SER A 319 1.44 -22.44 -2.15
C SER A 319 0.86 -21.59 -1.02
N ARG A 320 0.94 -22.14 0.19
CA ARG A 320 0.66 -21.44 1.45
C ARG A 320 1.88 -20.71 2.03
N SER A 321 3.05 -20.77 1.38
CA SER A 321 4.23 -19.95 1.67
C SER A 321 4.45 -18.88 0.60
N PHE A 322 5.34 -17.93 0.88
CA PHE A 322 5.81 -16.97 -0.12
C PHE A 322 6.60 -17.68 -1.23
N SER A 323 6.26 -17.41 -2.49
CA SER A 323 6.99 -17.92 -3.66
C SER A 323 6.93 -16.89 -4.78
N TYR A 324 8.06 -16.23 -5.05
CA TYR A 324 8.14 -15.16 -6.04
C TYR A 324 7.68 -15.62 -7.43
N GLU A 325 8.19 -16.76 -7.89
CA GLU A 325 7.86 -17.36 -9.20
C GLU A 325 6.37 -17.70 -9.36
N GLN A 326 5.68 -18.02 -8.27
CA GLN A 326 4.26 -18.39 -8.30
C GLN A 326 3.32 -17.20 -8.07
N ASN A 327 3.83 -16.11 -7.50
CA ASN A 327 3.03 -14.92 -7.23
C ASN A 327 2.71 -14.21 -8.55
N ARG A 328 1.43 -13.84 -8.71
CA ARG A 328 0.89 -13.14 -9.88
C ARG A 328 0.16 -11.90 -9.40
N LEU A 329 0.27 -10.79 -10.11
CA LEU A 329 -0.57 -9.63 -9.85
C LEU A 329 -1.96 -9.87 -10.43
N LYS A 330 -2.98 -9.62 -9.63
CA LYS A 330 -4.39 -9.70 -9.98
C LYS A 330 -5.04 -8.33 -9.81
N LEU A 331 -5.69 -7.84 -10.87
CA LEU A 331 -6.53 -6.65 -10.82
C LEU A 331 -7.98 -7.08 -10.64
N LYS A 332 -8.67 -6.47 -9.68
CA LYS A 332 -10.08 -6.68 -9.40
C LYS A 332 -10.80 -5.35 -9.39
N ILE A 333 -11.94 -5.29 -10.09
CA ILE A 333 -12.73 -4.07 -10.26
C ILE A 333 -14.16 -4.29 -9.78
N ILE A 334 -14.64 -3.38 -8.94
CA ILE A 334 -15.98 -3.42 -8.33
C ILE A 334 -16.75 -2.16 -8.72
N GLU A 335 -17.98 -2.32 -9.20
CA GLU A 335 -18.92 -1.21 -9.36
C GLU A 335 -19.28 -0.64 -7.98
N ARG A 336 -19.09 0.65 -7.76
CA ARG A 336 -19.38 1.33 -6.48
C ARG A 336 -20.81 1.06 -6.00
N ALA A 337 -21.78 1.11 -6.91
CA ALA A 337 -23.19 0.86 -6.62
C ALA A 337 -23.49 -0.57 -6.12
N SER A 338 -22.56 -1.51 -6.30
CA SER A 338 -22.70 -2.89 -5.84
C SER A 338 -22.15 -3.13 -4.43
N LEU A 339 -21.38 -2.18 -3.88
CA LEU A 339 -20.95 -2.25 -2.49
C LEU A 339 -22.17 -2.08 -1.59
N PRO A 340 -22.21 -2.76 -0.44
CA PRO A 340 -23.26 -2.59 0.56
C PRO A 340 -23.06 -1.27 1.32
N LEU A 341 -22.99 -0.15 0.60
CA LEU A 341 -22.95 1.19 1.17
C LEU A 341 -24.40 1.60 1.53
N LYS A 342 -24.58 2.19 2.71
CA LYS A 342 -25.91 2.54 3.26
C LYS A 342 -26.60 3.64 2.46
#